data_AF-A0A7C4RA21-F1
#
_entry.id   AF-A0A7C4RA21-F1
#
_cell.length_a   1.000
_cell.length_b   1.000
_cell.length_c   1.000
_cell.angle_alpha   90.00
_cell.angle_beta   90.00
_cell.angle_gamma   90.00
#
_symmetry.space_group_name_H-M   'P 1'
#
loop_
_entity.id
_entity.type
_entity.pdbx_description
1 polymer ?
#
loop_
_entity_poly.entity_id
_entity_poly.type
_entity_poly.pdbx_seq_one_letter_code
_entity_poly.pdbx_strand_id
1 'polypeptide(L)'
;MYEVILMSIDLGRVINYALNKGFDEAAILLQRSERLMIKFANSQPSVAQNWIEYTASLYLVKDKRIMISTVESFSEEEILGRINDAINQINSLERSFIYAPLPEPDINAKPLQNLVSSKVLEFLRDPGEVSEIIVNKAFNERIERFAGTIDSSLNERCLATSKGFEACERSTYFS
;
A
#
# COMPACT_ATOMS: atom_id res chain seq x y z
N MET A 1 -3.38 -20.73 -3.15
CA MET A 1 -3.21 -20.00 -1.88
C MET A 1 -2.20 -18.90 -2.17
N TYR A 2 -2.64 -17.65 -2.31
CA TYR A 2 -1.73 -16.54 -2.59
C TYR A 2 -1.03 -16.15 -1.29
N GLU A 3 0.19 -16.64 -1.13
CA GLU A 3 1.13 -16.25 -0.09
C GLU A 3 1.36 -14.73 -0.14
N VAL A 4 1.45 -14.09 1.01
CA VAL A 4 1.60 -12.64 1.10
C VAL A 4 3.04 -12.30 0.70
N ILE A 5 3.22 -11.67 -0.46
CA ILE A 5 4.56 -11.35 -1.02
C ILE A 5 5.32 -10.38 -0.08
N LEU A 6 4.61 -9.60 0.73
CA LEU A 6 5.16 -8.72 1.76
C LEU A 6 5.95 -9.44 2.88
N MET A 7 5.83 -10.76 3.01
CA MET A 7 6.50 -11.52 4.07
C MET A 7 8.02 -11.70 3.86
N SER A 8 8.59 -11.19 2.77
CA SER A 8 10.03 -11.29 2.50
C SER A 8 10.89 -10.26 3.25
N ILE A 9 10.28 -9.18 3.77
CA ILE A 9 10.99 -8.16 4.55
C ILE A 9 10.70 -8.37 6.03
N ASP A 10 11.77 -8.52 6.82
CA ASP A 10 11.69 -8.51 8.28
C ASP A 10 11.51 -7.07 8.79
N LEU A 11 10.27 -6.70 9.07
CA LEU A 11 9.92 -5.37 9.56
C LEU A 11 10.58 -5.04 10.90
N GLY A 12 10.69 -6.04 11.79
CA GLY A 12 11.35 -5.92 13.07
C GLY A 12 12.83 -5.56 12.90
N ARG A 13 13.52 -6.20 11.95
CA ARG A 13 14.91 -5.85 11.59
C ARG A 13 15.03 -4.41 11.10
N VAL A 14 14.12 -3.94 10.26
CA VAL A 14 14.15 -2.55 9.75
C VAL A 14 13.93 -1.54 10.89
N ILE A 15 12.95 -1.79 11.77
CA ILE A 15 12.70 -0.95 12.95
C ILE A 15 13.92 -0.92 13.87
N ASN A 16 14.47 -2.09 14.21
CA ASN A 16 15.67 -2.19 15.06
C ASN A 16 16.87 -1.48 14.44
N TYR A 17 17.03 -1.56 13.12
CA TYR A 17 18.09 -0.84 12.41
C TYR A 17 17.95 0.68 12.58
N ALA A 18 16.74 1.23 12.40
CA ALA A 18 16.50 2.65 12.61
C ALA A 18 16.81 3.08 14.05
N LEU A 19 16.34 2.33 15.05
CA LEU A 19 16.64 2.62 16.46
C LEU A 19 18.15 2.59 16.75
N ASN A 20 18.87 1.59 16.22
CA ASN A 20 20.32 1.47 16.36
C ASN A 20 21.09 2.61 15.66
N LYS A 21 20.51 3.25 14.64
CA LYS A 21 21.07 4.46 14.01
C LYS A 21 20.85 5.72 14.86
N GLY A 22 20.07 5.63 15.92
CA GLY A 22 19.84 6.71 16.88
C GLY A 22 18.59 7.53 16.59
N PHE A 23 17.59 6.97 15.89
CA PHE A 23 16.23 7.48 15.95
C PHE A 23 15.58 7.09 17.28
N ASP A 24 14.79 7.99 17.86
CA ASP A 24 14.06 7.75 19.10
C ASP A 24 12.82 6.89 18.84
N GLU A 25 12.19 7.09 17.68
CA GLU A 25 11.00 6.35 17.24
C GLU A 25 11.06 6.09 15.74
N ALA A 26 10.48 4.97 15.33
CA ALA A 26 10.37 4.58 13.94
C ALA A 26 9.04 3.87 13.69
N ALA A 27 8.47 4.07 12.51
CA ALA A 27 7.45 3.20 11.96
C ALA A 27 7.72 2.95 10.48
N ILE A 28 7.36 1.77 10.00
CA ILE A 28 7.42 1.40 8.59
C ILE A 28 6.07 0.84 8.15
N LEU A 29 5.56 1.37 7.05
CA LEU A 29 4.40 0.87 6.35
C LEU A 29 4.84 0.36 4.98
N LEU A 30 4.78 -0.95 4.78
CA LEU A 30 4.94 -1.56 3.47
C LEU A 30 3.57 -1.71 2.81
N GLN A 31 3.48 -1.37 1.53
CA GLN A 31 2.26 -1.47 0.74
C GLN A 31 2.57 -2.07 -0.62
N ARG A 32 1.83 -3.12 -0.98
CA ARG A 32 1.79 -3.68 -2.32
C ARG A 32 0.40 -3.46 -2.90
N SER A 33 0.31 -2.94 -4.10
CA SER A 33 -0.95 -2.76 -4.82
C SER A 33 -0.85 -3.41 -6.19
N GLU A 34 -1.71 -4.38 -6.47
CA GLU A 34 -1.92 -4.92 -7.81
C GLU A 34 -3.23 -4.32 -8.33
N ARG A 35 -3.15 -3.50 -9.37
CA ARG A 35 -4.27 -2.69 -9.86
C ARG A 35 -4.53 -2.95 -11.33
N LEU A 36 -5.80 -3.13 -11.67
CA LEU A 36 -6.31 -3.25 -13.03
C LEU A 36 -7.26 -2.08 -13.31
N MET A 37 -7.06 -1.40 -14.43
CA MET A 37 -8.00 -0.40 -14.95
C MET A 37 -8.41 -0.75 -16.37
N ILE A 38 -9.72 -0.75 -16.62
CA ILE A 38 -10.30 -0.92 -17.95
C ILE A 38 -10.99 0.35 -18.35
N LYS A 39 -10.59 0.92 -19.49
CA LYS A 39 -11.19 2.13 -20.05
C LYS A 39 -12.14 1.74 -21.16
N PHE A 40 -13.38 2.20 -21.08
CA PHE A 40 -14.36 2.06 -22.15
C PHE A 40 -14.47 3.36 -22.93
N ALA A 41 -14.42 3.26 -24.26
CA ALA A 41 -14.64 4.37 -25.18
C ALA A 41 -15.41 3.86 -26.40
N ASN A 42 -16.37 4.65 -26.89
CA ASN A 42 -17.25 4.26 -27.99
C ASN A 42 -17.91 2.88 -27.77
N SER A 43 -18.32 2.61 -26.52
CA SER A 43 -18.95 1.35 -26.11
C SER A 43 -18.09 0.08 -26.25
N GLN A 44 -16.77 0.24 -26.29
CA GLN A 44 -15.82 -0.88 -26.36
C GLN A 44 -14.70 -0.73 -25.31
N PRO A 45 -14.16 -1.84 -24.78
CA PRO A 45 -12.91 -1.80 -24.04
C PRO A 45 -11.81 -1.24 -24.96
N SER A 46 -11.17 -0.17 -24.52
CA SER A 46 -10.14 0.55 -25.30
C SER A 46 -8.73 0.27 -24.78
N VAL A 47 -8.57 0.20 -23.46
CA VAL A 47 -7.27 -0.02 -22.81
C VAL A 47 -7.49 -0.83 -21.55
N ALA A 48 -6.74 -1.91 -21.39
CA ALA A 48 -6.51 -2.58 -20.11
C ALA A 48 -5.11 -2.22 -19.61
N GLN A 49 -5.01 -1.65 -18.41
CA GLN A 49 -3.75 -1.31 -17.77
C GLN A 49 -3.62 -2.09 -16.48
N ASN A 50 -2.46 -2.71 -16.26
CA ASN A 50 -2.14 -3.44 -15.04
C ASN A 50 -0.87 -2.84 -14.42
N TRP A 51 -0.91 -2.59 -13.12
CA TRP A 51 0.23 -2.11 -12.33
C TRP A 51 0.44 -2.98 -11.11
N ILE A 52 1.71 -3.22 -10.78
CA ILE A 52 2.10 -3.74 -9.49
C ILE A 52 3.01 -2.69 -8.86
N GLU A 53 2.53 -2.07 -7.80
CA GLU A 53 3.21 -1.00 -7.07
C GLU A 53 3.72 -1.53 -5.72
N TYR A 54 4.92 -1.12 -5.37
CA TYR A 54 5.57 -1.45 -4.11
C TYR A 54 6.00 -0.15 -3.43
N THR A 55 5.61 0.05 -2.18
CA THR A 55 5.89 1.28 -1.45
C THR A 55 6.25 0.98 -0.01
N ALA A 56 7.43 1.41 0.42
CA ALA A 56 7.85 1.45 1.82
C ALA A 56 7.81 2.90 2.31
N SER A 57 6.90 3.20 3.23
CA SER A 57 6.80 4.50 3.89
C SER A 57 7.41 4.43 5.28
N LEU A 58 8.38 5.30 5.55
CA LEU A 58 9.11 5.42 6.80
C LEU A 58 8.65 6.67 7.54
N TYR A 59 8.34 6.52 8.82
CA TYR A 59 8.19 7.60 9.78
C TYR A 59 9.31 7.50 10.79
N LEU A 60 10.15 8.53 10.88
CA LEU A 60 11.36 8.52 11.69
C LEU A 60 11.42 9.77 12.57
N VAL A 61 11.73 9.59 13.86
CA VAL A 61 11.79 10.69 14.84
C VAL A 61 13.14 10.73 15.53
N LYS A 62 13.70 11.92 15.69
CA LYS A 62 14.87 12.19 16.52
C LYS A 62 14.77 13.57 17.17
N ASP A 63 14.86 13.67 18.49
CA ASP A 63 14.76 14.93 19.25
C ASP A 63 13.53 15.77 18.82
N LYS A 64 12.36 15.12 18.72
CA LYS A 64 11.08 15.70 18.27
C LYS A 64 11.08 16.25 16.82
N ARG A 65 12.11 15.95 16.04
CA ARG A 65 12.15 16.21 14.59
C ARG A 65 11.53 15.01 13.89
N ILE A 66 10.67 15.27 12.93
CA ILE A 66 9.93 14.24 12.21
C ILE A 66 10.41 14.22 10.77
N MET A 67 10.80 13.06 10.27
CA MET A 67 11.07 12.83 8.86
C MET A 67 10.14 11.72 8.35
N ILE A 68 9.44 12.03 7.26
CA ILE A 68 8.66 11.05 6.51
C ILE A 68 9.36 10.84 5.18
N SER A 69 9.58 9.59 4.82
CA SER A 69 10.21 9.23 3.55
C SER A 69 9.49 8.05 2.91
N THR A 70 9.48 8.03 1.59
CA THR A 70 8.90 6.94 0.81
C THR A 70 9.95 6.35 -0.12
N VAL A 71 9.95 5.03 -0.26
CA VAL A 71 10.78 4.27 -1.20
C VAL A 71 9.84 3.42 -2.04
N GLU A 72 9.91 3.52 -3.37
CA GLU A 72 9.06 2.76 -4.29
C GLU A 72 9.66 1.37 -4.59
N SER A 73 10.03 0.65 -3.52
CA SER A 73 10.73 -0.62 -3.61
C SER A 73 10.57 -1.41 -2.31
N PHE A 74 10.63 -2.73 -2.43
CA PHE A 74 10.74 -3.68 -1.33
C PHE A 74 12.16 -4.22 -1.15
N SER A 75 13.15 -3.58 -1.78
CA SER A 75 14.55 -3.88 -1.50
C SER A 75 14.88 -3.45 -0.06
N GLU A 76 15.19 -4.43 0.79
CA GLU A 76 15.64 -4.14 2.15
C GLU A 76 16.86 -3.21 2.13
N GLU A 77 17.80 -3.42 1.20
CA GLU A 77 18.98 -2.57 1.02
C GLU A 77 18.60 -1.10 0.75
N GLU A 78 17.64 -0.85 -0.15
CA GLU A 78 17.20 0.51 -0.47
C GLU A 78 16.48 1.18 0.72
N ILE A 79 15.68 0.41 1.46
CA ILE A 79 14.99 0.89 2.66
C ILE A 79 16.02 1.26 3.75
N LEU A 80 16.99 0.38 4.00
CA LEU A 80 18.05 0.64 4.98
C LEU A 80 18.97 1.79 4.54
N GLY A 81 19.25 1.89 3.23
CA GLY A 81 19.93 3.03 2.62
C GLY A 81 19.20 4.34 2.90
N ARG A 82 17.87 4.35 2.73
CA ARG A 82 17.06 5.53 3.04
C ARG A 82 17.11 5.93 4.51
N ILE A 83 17.14 4.96 5.43
CA ILE A 83 17.32 5.23 6.87
C ILE A 83 18.68 5.88 7.15
N ASN A 84 19.74 5.45 6.46
CA ASN A 84 21.07 6.07 6.57
C ASN A 84 21.08 7.52 6.06
N ASP A 85 20.42 7.79 4.94
CA ASP A 85 20.29 9.15 4.43
C ASP A 85 19.50 10.03 5.39
N ALA A 86 18.42 9.49 5.96
CA ALA A 86 17.54 10.19 6.89
C ALA A 86 18.27 10.62 8.17
N ILE A 87 19.09 9.75 8.76
CA ILE A 87 19.79 10.08 10.02
C ILE A 87 20.83 11.20 9.83
N ASN A 88 21.43 11.28 8.63
CA ASN A 88 22.38 12.34 8.29
C ASN A 88 21.69 13.70 8.09
N GLN A 89 20.41 13.70 7.71
CA GLN A 89 19.65 14.90 7.38
C GLN A 89 18.77 15.41 8.52
N ILE A 90 18.26 14.52 9.39
CA ILE A 90 17.21 14.86 10.36
C ILE A 90 17.59 16.00 11.33
N ASN A 91 18.87 16.16 11.66
CA ASN A 91 19.33 17.23 12.56
C ASN A 91 19.19 18.65 11.96
N SER A 92 19.05 18.76 10.63
CA SER A 92 18.82 20.03 9.95
C SER A 92 17.36 20.49 9.99
N LEU A 93 16.43 19.58 10.31
CA LEU A 93 15.02 19.89 10.43
C LEU A 93 14.76 20.64 11.73
N GLU A 94 13.71 21.47 11.78
CA GLU A 94 13.23 22.05 13.02
C GLU A 94 12.50 21.03 13.90
N ARG A 95 12.40 21.31 15.20
CA ARG A 95 11.60 20.47 16.10
C ARG A 95 10.15 20.69 15.74
N SER A 96 9.38 19.62 15.61
CA SER A 96 7.97 19.73 15.24
C SER A 96 7.13 20.15 16.44
N PHE A 97 6.37 21.25 16.31
CA PHE A 97 5.44 21.71 17.34
C PHE A 97 4.21 20.81 17.49
N ILE A 98 3.90 20.01 16.46
CA ILE A 98 2.83 19.01 16.44
C ILE A 98 3.33 17.61 16.79
N TYR A 99 4.58 17.46 17.19
CA TYR A 99 5.11 16.15 17.54
C TYR A 99 4.33 15.55 18.70
N ALA A 100 3.78 14.37 18.45
CA ALA A 100 3.25 13.45 19.44
C ALA A 100 4.03 12.14 19.34
N PRO A 101 4.46 11.54 20.47
CA PRO A 101 5.05 10.21 20.48
C PRO A 101 4.11 9.19 19.83
N LEU A 102 4.68 8.15 19.25
CA LEU A 102 3.90 6.99 18.80
C LEU A 102 3.15 6.42 20.01
N PRO A 103 1.85 6.12 19.84
CA PRO A 103 1.06 5.53 20.92
C PRO A 103 1.57 4.12 21.24
N GLU A 104 1.40 3.71 22.49
CA GLU A 104 1.55 2.30 22.82
C GLU A 104 0.50 1.48 22.06
N PRO A 105 0.84 0.26 21.58
CA PRO A 105 -0.09 -0.56 20.82
C PRO A 105 -1.33 -0.89 21.64
N ASP A 106 -2.53 -0.71 21.07
CA ASP A 106 -3.74 -1.26 21.67
C ASP A 106 -3.69 -2.79 21.58
N ILE A 107 -3.73 -3.46 22.72
CA ILE A 107 -3.73 -4.93 22.82
C ILE A 107 -4.91 -5.58 22.08
N ASN A 108 -5.97 -4.82 21.82
CA ASN A 108 -7.16 -5.26 21.10
C ASN A 108 -7.13 -4.90 19.61
N ALA A 109 -6.18 -4.09 19.16
CA ALA A 109 -6.07 -3.74 17.75
C ALA A 109 -5.73 -5.00 16.94
N LYS A 110 -6.63 -5.33 16.01
CA LYS A 110 -6.49 -6.49 15.13
C LYS A 110 -6.76 -6.07 13.68
N PRO A 111 -6.08 -6.67 12.70
CA PRO A 111 -6.42 -6.49 11.29
C PRO A 111 -7.90 -6.79 11.05
N LEU A 112 -8.52 -5.95 10.23
CA LEU A 112 -9.87 -6.19 9.74
C LEU A 112 -9.91 -7.51 8.95
N GLN A 113 -10.98 -8.26 9.15
CA GLN A 113 -11.17 -9.56 8.52
C GLN A 113 -12.14 -9.45 7.34
N ASN A 114 -12.07 -10.43 6.43
CA ASN A 114 -12.99 -10.54 5.29
C ASN A 114 -13.00 -9.35 4.32
N LEU A 115 -11.86 -8.65 4.19
CA LEU A 115 -11.70 -7.53 3.26
C LEU A 115 -11.36 -7.95 1.82
N VAL A 116 -11.16 -9.26 1.58
CA VAL A 116 -10.78 -9.81 0.28
C VAL A 116 -11.99 -10.50 -0.36
N SER A 117 -12.38 -10.02 -1.54
CA SER A 117 -13.45 -10.59 -2.35
C SER A 117 -12.89 -11.49 -3.45
N SER A 118 -13.32 -12.76 -3.47
CA SER A 118 -12.90 -13.71 -4.52
C SER A 118 -13.31 -13.25 -5.92
N LYS A 119 -14.49 -12.62 -6.06
CA LYS A 119 -14.97 -12.07 -7.34
C LYS A 119 -14.06 -10.96 -7.87
N VAL A 120 -13.54 -10.13 -6.98
CA VAL A 120 -12.60 -9.07 -7.36
C VAL A 120 -11.25 -9.68 -7.78
N LEU A 121 -10.79 -10.72 -7.08
CA LEU A 121 -9.58 -11.47 -7.49
C LEU A 121 -9.75 -12.22 -8.83
N GLU A 122 -10.96 -12.70 -9.13
CA GLU A 122 -11.29 -13.27 -10.44
C GLU A 122 -11.23 -12.20 -11.52
N PHE A 123 -11.88 -11.05 -11.31
CA PHE A 123 -11.84 -9.92 -12.23
C PHE A 123 -10.43 -9.39 -12.50
N LEU A 124 -9.58 -9.30 -11.47
CA LEU A 124 -8.17 -8.90 -11.62
C LEU A 124 -7.38 -9.84 -12.55
N ARG A 125 -7.72 -11.14 -12.56
CA ARG A 125 -7.05 -12.16 -13.38
C ARG A 125 -7.61 -12.21 -14.79
N ASP A 126 -8.93 -12.16 -14.91
CA ASP A 126 -9.64 -12.20 -16.17
C ASP A 126 -10.84 -11.24 -16.15
N PRO A 127 -10.68 -10.03 -16.71
CA PRO A 127 -11.76 -9.06 -16.74
C PRO A 127 -12.75 -9.24 -17.90
N GLY A 128 -12.53 -10.22 -18.78
CA GLY A 128 -13.29 -10.36 -20.03
C GLY A 128 -14.79 -10.46 -19.79
N GLU A 129 -15.20 -11.37 -18.91
CA GLU A 129 -16.61 -11.63 -18.61
C GLU A 129 -17.34 -10.37 -18.10
N VAL A 130 -16.75 -9.65 -17.15
CA VAL A 130 -17.35 -8.43 -16.59
C VAL A 130 -17.43 -7.32 -17.65
N SER A 131 -16.42 -7.22 -18.50
CA SER A 131 -16.40 -6.24 -19.60
C SER A 131 -17.49 -6.52 -20.62
N GLU A 132 -17.68 -7.80 -20.99
CA GLU A 132 -18.75 -8.23 -21.89
C GLU A 132 -20.15 -7.97 -21.30
N ILE A 133 -20.35 -8.26 -20.01
CA ILE A 133 -21.62 -7.98 -19.32
C ILE A 133 -21.98 -6.50 -19.44
N ILE A 134 -21.03 -5.59 -19.23
CA ILE A 134 -21.27 -4.14 -19.29
C ILE A 134 -21.63 -3.70 -20.71
N VAL A 135 -20.85 -4.14 -21.72
CA VAL A 135 -21.12 -3.80 -23.12
C VAL A 135 -22.49 -4.34 -23.56
N ASN A 136 -22.80 -5.60 -23.24
CA ASN A 136 -24.07 -6.23 -23.58
C ASN A 136 -25.25 -5.55 -22.88
N LYS A 137 -25.09 -5.14 -21.62
CA LYS A 137 -26.12 -4.40 -20.88
C LYS A 137 -26.41 -3.05 -21.53
N ALA A 138 -25.37 -2.30 -21.90
CA ALA A 138 -25.53 -1.02 -22.62
C ALA A 138 -26.26 -1.20 -23.96
N PHE A 139 -25.88 -2.22 -24.74
CA PHE A 139 -26.53 -2.53 -26.01
C PHE A 139 -28.02 -2.90 -25.83
N ASN A 140 -28.35 -3.76 -24.86
CA ASN A 140 -29.72 -4.16 -24.57
C ASN A 140 -30.61 -2.99 -24.12
N GLU A 141 -30.02 -1.99 -23.46
CA GLU A 141 -30.70 -0.75 -23.07
C GLU A 141 -30.73 0.31 -24.18
N ARG A 142 -30.27 -0.04 -25.39
CA ARG A 142 -30.21 0.87 -26.56
C ARG A 142 -29.32 2.10 -26.31
N ILE A 143 -28.32 1.97 -25.45
CA ILE A 143 -27.31 3.00 -25.23
C ILE A 143 -26.35 2.98 -26.43
N GLU A 144 -26.43 4.01 -27.27
CA GLU A 144 -25.61 4.09 -28.49
C GLU A 144 -24.11 4.26 -28.18
N ARG A 145 -23.77 5.02 -27.13
CA ARG A 145 -22.39 5.31 -26.72
C ARG A 145 -22.26 5.39 -25.22
N PHE A 146 -21.26 4.74 -24.65
CA PHE A 146 -20.81 4.97 -23.29
C PHE A 146 -19.30 5.12 -23.20
N ALA A 147 -18.85 5.79 -22.15
CA ALA A 147 -17.47 5.92 -21.74
C ALA A 147 -17.38 5.84 -20.23
N GLY A 148 -16.30 5.27 -19.71
CA GLY A 148 -16.13 5.08 -18.28
C GLY A 148 -14.93 4.21 -17.97
N THR A 149 -14.73 3.97 -16.68
CA THR A 149 -13.63 3.14 -16.19
C THR A 149 -14.15 2.15 -15.17
N ILE A 150 -13.61 0.94 -15.23
CA ILE A 150 -13.64 0.03 -14.09
C ILE A 150 -12.23 0.02 -13.51
N ASP A 151 -12.15 0.19 -12.20
CA ASP A 151 -10.91 0.14 -11.44
C ASP A 151 -11.01 -0.92 -10.37
N SER A 152 -9.99 -1.77 -10.28
CA SER A 152 -9.96 -2.84 -9.30
C SER A 152 -8.55 -2.99 -8.75
N SER A 153 -8.41 -3.35 -7.49
CA SER A 153 -7.11 -3.64 -6.91
C SER A 153 -7.14 -4.70 -5.81
N LEU A 154 -6.02 -5.39 -5.67
CA LEU A 154 -5.63 -6.14 -4.48
C LEU A 154 -4.56 -5.34 -3.76
N ASN A 155 -4.84 -4.93 -2.53
CA ASN A 155 -3.95 -4.17 -1.67
C ASN A 155 -3.48 -5.06 -0.54
N GLU A 156 -2.18 -5.02 -0.25
CA GLU A 156 -1.58 -5.67 0.89
C GLU A 156 -0.78 -4.62 1.65
N ARG A 157 -0.91 -4.59 2.98
CA ARG A 157 -0.26 -3.58 3.82
C ARG A 157 0.28 -4.22 5.07
N CYS A 158 1.49 -3.86 5.47
CA CYS A 158 2.06 -4.27 6.74
C CYS A 158 2.65 -3.05 7.46
N LEU A 159 2.28 -2.87 8.72
CA LEU A 159 2.76 -1.79 9.57
C LEU A 159 3.55 -2.39 10.72
N ALA A 160 4.75 -1.84 10.98
CA ALA A 160 5.50 -2.07 12.20
C ALA A 160 5.92 -0.75 12.84
N THR A 161 6.03 -0.73 14.16
CA THR A 161 6.41 0.45 14.95
C THR A 161 7.44 0.11 16.01
N SER A 162 8.26 1.09 16.40
CA SER A 162 9.20 0.97 17.52
C SER A 162 8.54 0.78 18.89
N LYS A 163 7.21 0.93 18.95
CA LYS A 163 6.39 0.65 20.14
C LYS A 163 5.91 -0.80 20.22
N GLY A 164 6.28 -1.64 19.24
CA GLY A 164 5.99 -3.07 19.25
C GLY A 164 4.67 -3.47 18.59
N PHE A 165 3.98 -2.53 17.93
CA PHE A 165 2.88 -2.91 17.04
C PHE A 165 3.44 -3.48 15.74
N GLU A 166 2.95 -4.65 15.33
CA GLU A 166 3.20 -5.25 14.04
C GLU A 166 1.94 -5.96 13.54
N ALA A 167 1.48 -5.61 12.34
CA ALA A 167 0.29 -6.22 11.74
C ALA A 167 0.29 -6.09 10.22
N CYS A 168 -0.32 -7.08 9.56
CA CYS A 168 -0.56 -7.06 8.12
C CYS A 168 -2.05 -7.23 7.81
N GLU A 169 -2.50 -6.60 6.73
CA GLU A 169 -3.85 -6.72 6.19
C GLU A 169 -3.82 -6.87 4.66
N ARG A 170 -4.90 -7.44 4.13
CA ARG A 170 -5.16 -7.53 2.70
C ARG A 170 -6.57 -7.06 2.43
N SER A 171 -6.77 -6.33 1.34
CA SER A 171 -8.09 -5.88 0.94
C SER A 171 -8.22 -5.84 -0.57
N THR A 172 -9.44 -5.99 -1.06
CA THR A 172 -9.79 -5.77 -2.46
C THR A 172 -10.62 -4.50 -2.61
N TYR A 173 -10.43 -3.79 -3.71
CA TYR A 173 -11.23 -2.63 -4.09
C TYR A 173 -11.77 -2.82 -5.50
N PHE A 174 -12.97 -2.30 -5.76
CA PHE A 174 -13.62 -2.30 -7.07
C PHE A 174 -14.50 -1.05 -7.20
N SER A 175 -14.41 -0.32 -8.31
CA SER A 175 -15.26 0.85 -8.62
C SER A 175 -15.54 1.01 -10.10
#